data_AF-A0A2T5C1F1-F1
#
_entry.id   AF-A0A2T5C1F1-F1
#
_cell.length_a   1.000
_cell.length_b   1.000
_cell.length_c   1.000
_cell.angle_alpha   90.00
_cell.angle_beta   90.00
_cell.angle_gamma   90.00
#
_symmetry.space_group_name_H-M   'P 1'
#
loop_
_entity.id
_entity.type
_entity.pdbx_description
1 polymer ?
#
loop_
_entity_poly.entity_id
_entity_poly.type
_entity_poly.pdbx_seq_one_letter_code
_entity_poly.pdbx_strand_id
1 'polypeptide(L)'
;MKAVYYSELRQNLKANLDAVAEDELLIVHRPKGKSIVMMSLEEFNALQETFHLNKSNRERLESSIENINKKANLLNNPLIEQ
;
A
#
# COMPACT_ATOMS: atom_id res chain seq x y z
N MET A 1 -7.79 1.93 10.03
CA MET A 1 -7.70 0.48 10.25
C MET A 1 -8.77 0.04 11.23
N LYS A 2 -9.67 -0.83 10.79
CA LYS A 2 -10.81 -1.34 11.56
C LYS A 2 -10.62 -2.83 11.83
N ALA A 3 -11.16 -3.35 12.92
CA ALA A 3 -11.14 -4.77 13.23
C ALA A 3 -12.56 -5.30 13.41
N VAL A 4 -12.88 -6.42 12.77
CA VAL A 4 -14.21 -7.07 12.84
C VAL A 4 -14.04 -8.56 13.10
N TYR A 5 -15.04 -9.17 13.72
CA TYR A 5 -15.10 -10.64 13.80
C TYR A 5 -15.59 -11.22 12.46
N TYR A 6 -15.17 -12.44 12.16
CA TYR A 6 -15.61 -13.17 10.96
C TYR A 6 -17.14 -13.21 10.79
N SER A 7 -17.90 -13.36 11.89
CA SER A 7 -19.36 -13.38 11.86
C SER A 7 -19.96 -12.04 11.43
N GLU A 8 -19.39 -10.93 11.90
CA GLU A 8 -19.81 -9.57 11.54
C GLU A 8 -19.45 -9.24 10.08
N LEU A 9 -18.24 -9.62 9.65
CA LEU A 9 -17.84 -9.49 8.25
C LEU A 9 -18.82 -10.22 7.33
N ARG A 10 -19.20 -11.45 7.67
CA ARG A 10 -20.14 -12.25 6.87
C ARG A 10 -21.53 -11.62 6.80
N GLN A 11 -22.02 -11.06 7.90
CA GLN A 11 -23.34 -10.42 7.95
C GLN A 11 -23.36 -9.10 7.17
N ASN A 12 -22.26 -8.34 7.20
CA ASN A 12 -22.16 -7.01 6.61
C ASN A 12 -21.16 -6.97 5.44
N LEU A 13 -21.09 -8.02 4.62
CA LEU A 13 -20.01 -8.20 3.64
C LEU A 13 -19.93 -7.04 2.65
N LYS A 14 -21.06 -6.62 2.08
CA LYS A 14 -21.08 -5.53 1.09
C LYS A 14 -20.51 -4.23 1.66
N ALA A 15 -21.00 -3.79 2.82
CA ALA A 15 -20.55 -2.55 3.45
C ALA A 15 -19.05 -2.59 3.81
N ASN A 16 -18.54 -3.75 4.25
CA ASN A 16 -17.11 -3.90 4.51
C ASN A 16 -16.27 -3.92 3.23
N LEU A 17 -16.77 -4.49 2.12
CA LEU A 17 -16.08 -4.43 0.83
C LEU A 17 -16.06 -3.01 0.27
N ASP A 18 -17.18 -2.28 0.35
CA ASP A 18 -17.27 -0.88 -0.06
C ASP A 18 -16.29 -0.02 0.74
N ALA A 19 -16.21 -0.20 2.07
CA ALA A 19 -15.25 0.49 2.91
C ALA A 19 -13.78 0.15 2.55
N VAL A 20 -13.48 -1.12 2.30
CA VAL A 20 -12.13 -1.55 1.87
C VAL A 20 -11.75 -0.98 0.50
N ALA A 21 -12.72 -0.78 -0.39
CA ALA A 21 -12.49 -0.15 -1.68
C ALA A 21 -12.21 1.36 -1.57
N GLU A 22 -12.67 2.02 -0.50
CA GLU A 22 -12.35 3.42 -0.16
C GLU A 22 -11.09 3.54 0.73
N ASP A 23 -10.10 2.67 0.49
CA ASP A 23 -8.79 2.65 1.16
C ASP A 23 -8.82 2.33 2.67
N GLU A 24 -9.88 1.71 3.20
CA GLU A 24 -9.84 1.18 4.57
C GLU A 24 -9.19 -0.21 4.69
N LEU A 25 -8.12 -0.31 5.48
CA LEU A 25 -7.59 -1.60 5.93
C LEU A 25 -8.49 -2.23 7.00
N LEU A 26 -8.91 -3.48 6.77
CA LEU A 26 -9.77 -4.24 7.66
C LEU A 26 -9.08 -5.50 8.19
N ILE A 27 -8.98 -5.63 9.52
CA ILE A 27 -8.53 -6.85 10.19
C ILE A 27 -9.74 -7.73 10.49
N VAL A 28 -9.66 -8.99 10.09
CA VAL A 28 -10.71 -9.98 10.33
C VAL A 28 -10.24 -11.00 11.36
N HIS A 29 -10.83 -10.95 12.54
CA HIS A 29 -10.55 -11.89 13.62
C HIS A 29 -11.33 -13.19 13.44
N ARG A 30 -10.62 -14.31 13.53
CA ARG A 30 -11.19 -15.66 13.40
C ARG A 30 -11.02 -16.41 14.72
N PRO A 31 -12.10 -16.70 15.47
CA PRO A 31 -11.99 -17.30 16.81
C PRO A 31 -11.26 -18.66 16.85
N LYS A 32 -11.32 -19.43 15.75
CA LYS A 32 -10.67 -20.73 15.60
C LYS A 32 -9.59 -20.73 14.51
N GLY A 33 -8.92 -19.60 14.26
CA GLY A 33 -7.92 -19.50 13.20
C GLY A 33 -7.05 -18.26 13.28
N LYS A 34 -6.16 -18.09 12.30
CA LYS A 34 -5.34 -16.88 12.18
C LYS A 34 -6.20 -15.72 11.68
N SER A 35 -5.99 -14.54 12.28
CA SER A 35 -6.55 -13.29 11.75
C SER A 35 -5.98 -13.01 10.37
N ILE A 36 -6.79 -12.37 9.51
CA ILE A 36 -6.36 -11.94 8.18
C ILE A 36 -6.51 -10.42 8.05
N VAL A 37 -5.84 -9.86 7.06
CA VAL A 37 -6.05 -8.48 6.62
C VAL A 37 -6.78 -8.51 5.28
N MET A 38 -7.77 -7.65 5.13
CA MET A 38 -8.45 -7.36 3.88
C MET A 38 -8.12 -5.92 3.49
N MET A 39 -7.77 -5.72 2.23
CA MET A 39 -7.33 -4.45 1.65
C MET A 39 -7.76 -4.39 0.18
N SER A 40 -7.79 -3.19 -0.40
CA SER A 40 -8.04 -3.03 -1.83
C SER A 40 -6.92 -3.69 -2.65
N LEU A 41 -7.22 -4.04 -3.90
CA LEU A 41 -6.21 -4.56 -4.82
C LEU A 41 -5.12 -3.51 -5.10
N GLU A 42 -5.51 -2.24 -5.18
CA GLU A 42 -4.60 -1.12 -5.37
C GLU A 42 -3.59 -1.02 -4.23
N GLU A 43 -4.05 -1.04 -2.98
CA GLU A 43 -3.19 -0.99 -1.80
C GLU A 43 -2.26 -2.21 -1.73
N PHE A 44 -2.77 -3.41 -2.05
CA PHE A 44 -1.93 -4.61 -2.13
C PHE A 44 -0.81 -4.45 -3.18
N ASN A 45 -1.13 -3.94 -4.37
CA ASN A 45 -0.15 -3.74 -5.43
C ASN A 45 0.88 -2.66 -5.05
N ALA A 46 0.46 -1.56 -4.44
CA ALA A 46 1.34 -0.49 -3.97
C ALA A 46 2.33 -1.01 -2.91
N LEU A 47 1.88 -1.85 -1.98
CA LEU A 47 2.75 -2.51 -1.01
C LEU A 47 3.76 -3.45 -1.69
N GLN A 48 3.32 -4.25 -2.66
CA GLN A 48 4.18 -5.18 -3.38
C GLN A 48 5.25 -4.44 -4.22
N GLU A 49 4.87 -3.36 -4.87
CA GLU A 49 5.80 -2.48 -5.59
C GLU A 49 6.82 -1.85 -4.63
N THR A 50 6.34 -1.33 -3.50
CA THR A 50 7.21 -0.76 -2.45
C THR A 50 8.20 -1.79 -1.93
N PHE A 51 7.77 -3.04 -1.69
CA PHE A 51 8.68 -4.13 -1.29
C PHE A 51 9.70 -4.46 -2.39
N HIS A 52 9.27 -4.49 -3.64
CA HIS A 52 10.13 -4.76 -4.78
C HIS A 52 11.22 -3.69 -4.94
N LEU A 53 10.83 -2.41 -4.93
CA LEU A 53 11.76 -1.28 -5.00
C LEU A 53 12.72 -1.28 -3.81
N ASN A 54 12.20 -1.45 -2.59
CA ASN A 54 13.05 -1.50 -1.40
C ASN A 54 14.10 -2.62 -1.42
N LYS A 55 13.82 -3.74 -2.06
CA LYS A 55 14.80 -4.82 -2.20
C LYS A 55 15.85 -4.53 -3.28
N SER A 56 15.45 -3.85 -4.35
CA SER A 56 16.25 -3.73 -5.58
C SER A 56 17.07 -2.46 -5.66
N ASN A 57 16.61 -1.34 -5.09
CA ASN A 57 17.18 -0.03 -5.34
C ASN A 57 17.00 1.01 -4.22
N ARG A 58 16.70 0.58 -2.98
CA ARG A 58 16.39 1.47 -1.83
C ARG A 58 17.34 2.67 -1.70
N GLU A 59 18.64 2.44 -1.56
CA GLU A 59 19.63 3.51 -1.29
C GLU A 59 19.64 4.58 -2.41
N ARG A 60 19.48 4.14 -3.66
CA ARG A 60 19.43 5.04 -4.81
C ARG A 60 18.15 5.88 -4.82
N LEU A 61 17.02 5.28 -4.45
CA LEU A 61 15.75 6.01 -4.35
C LEU A 61 15.78 6.99 -3.18
N GLU A 62 16.25 6.58 -2.01
CA GLU A 62 16.36 7.44 -0.82
C GLU A 62 17.25 8.65 -1.09
N SER A 63 18.44 8.44 -1.67
CA SER A 63 19.33 9.55 -2.06
C SER A 63 18.71 10.47 -3.11
N SER A 64 17.94 9.93 -4.07
CA SER A 64 17.23 10.73 -5.06
C SER A 64 16.12 11.58 -4.42
N ILE A 65 15.33 11.00 -3.51
CA ILE A 65 14.28 11.71 -2.75
C ILE A 65 14.90 12.81 -1.88
N GLU A 66 16.03 12.53 -1.23
CA GLU A 66 16.77 13.50 -0.42
C GLU A 66 17.26 14.69 -1.25
N ASN A 67 17.85 14.42 -2.42
CA ASN A 67 18.27 15.47 -3.36
C ASN A 67 17.08 16.37 -3.77
N ILE A 68 15.92 15.77 -4.08
CA ILE A 68 14.69 16.52 -4.41
C ILE A 68 14.24 17.39 -3.23
N ASN A 69 14.13 16.81 -2.03
CA ASN A 69 13.67 17.52 -0.83
C ASN A 69 14.60 18.69 -0.46
N LYS A 70 15.92 18.49 -0.60
CA LYS A 70 16.93 19.52 -0.36
C LYS A 70 17.08 20.50 -1.53
N LYS A 71 16.41 20.26 -2.66
CA LYS A 71 16.61 20.99 -3.93
C LYS A 71 18.09 21.05 -4.34
N ALA A 72 18.84 19.99 -4.06
CA ALA A 72 20.27 19.88 -4.31
C ALA A 72 20.51 18.83 -5.40
N ASN A 73 21.56 19.02 -6.20
CA ASN A 73 21.97 18.05 -7.24
C ASN A 73 20.87 17.71 -8.27
N LEU A 74 19.95 18.65 -8.53
CA LEU A 74 18.90 18.49 -9.55
C LEU A 74 19.41 18.96 -10.92
N LEU A 75 19.20 18.13 -11.94
CA LEU A 75 19.52 18.44 -13.33
C LEU A 75 18.22 18.55 -14.13
N ASN A 76 18.10 19.60 -14.93
CA ASN A 76 16.99 19.76 -15.87
C ASN A 76 17.48 19.43 -17.27
N ASN A 77 17.05 18.29 -17.79
CA ASN A 77 17.37 17.84 -19.14
C ASN A 77 16.07 17.74 -19.94
N PRO A 78 16.05 18.16 -21.22
CA PRO A 78 14.91 17.93 -22.09
C PRO A 78 14.70 16.42 -22.30
N LEU A 79 13.45 16.01 -22.55
CA LEU A 79 13.15 14.65 -22.98
C LEU A 79 13.84 14.39 -24.31
N ILE A 80 14.56 13.27 -24.41
CA ILE A 80 15.18 12.85 -25.67
C ILE A 80 14.10 12.12 -26.46
N GLU A 81 13.60 12.74 -27.52
CA GLU A 81 12.73 12.08 -28.49
C GLU A 81 13.59 11.20 -29.41
N GLN A 82 13.19 9.94 -29.58
CA GLN A 82 13.82 8.99 -30.52
C GLN A 82 13.25 9.15 -31.91
#